data_AF-A0A534RVY5-F1
#
_entry.id   AF-A0A534RVY5-F1
#
_cell.length_a   1.000
_cell.length_b   1.000
_cell.length_c   1.000
_cell.angle_alpha   90.00
_cell.angle_beta   90.00
_cell.angle_gamma   90.00
#
_symmetry.space_group_name_H-M   'P 1'
#
loop_
_entity.id
_entity.type
_entity.pdbx_description
1 polymer ?
#
loop_
_entity_poly.entity_id
_entity_poly.type
_entity_poly.pdbx_seq_one_letter_code
_entity_poly.pdbx_strand_id
1 'polypeptide(L)'
;MSTNFNDNKTVQTWLARVHEQSGVSPETDAKRVQVLAEFCAFIDKEPDQIIEECLRDVDGGKKIRVKGRRFYAQKIAEFEQQAPGSASEKRQKANYIRSFLIHNGVLLQTSPLS
;
A
#
# COMPACT_ATOMS: atom_id res chain seq x y z
N MET A 1 -6.14 17.43 -7.85
CA MET A 1 -7.45 17.03 -7.28
C MET A 1 -7.15 16.16 -6.07
N SER A 2 -7.77 16.42 -4.92
CA SER A 2 -7.61 15.58 -3.74
C SER A 2 -8.44 14.31 -3.93
N THR A 3 -7.83 13.24 -4.43
CA THR A 3 -8.53 11.97 -4.60
C THR A 3 -8.86 11.41 -3.22
N ASN A 4 -10.16 11.26 -2.94
CA ASN A 4 -10.64 10.72 -1.67
C ASN A 4 -10.87 9.21 -1.82
N PHE A 5 -10.07 8.39 -1.15
CA PHE A 5 -10.15 6.94 -1.23
C PHE A 5 -10.90 6.28 -0.07
N ASN A 6 -11.57 7.06 0.79
CA ASN A 6 -12.24 6.52 1.98
C ASN A 6 -13.35 5.50 1.64
N ASP A 7 -13.89 5.55 0.43
CA ASP A 7 -14.94 4.62 -0.05
C ASP A 7 -14.38 3.36 -0.74
N ASN A 8 -13.06 3.29 -0.98
CA ASN A 8 -12.45 2.10 -1.58
C ASN A 8 -12.43 0.94 -0.58
N LYS A 9 -12.89 -0.24 -1.02
CA LYS A 9 -13.02 -1.41 -0.14
C LYS A 9 -11.67 -1.87 0.41
N THR A 10 -10.61 -1.79 -0.40
CA THR A 10 -9.26 -2.17 0.04
C THR A 10 -8.68 -1.19 1.06
N VAL A 11 -9.05 0.09 0.99
CA VAL A 11 -8.64 1.12 1.95
C VAL A 11 -9.38 0.95 3.28
N GLN A 12 -10.69 0.71 3.25
CA GLN A 12 -11.46 0.39 4.46
C GLN A 12 -10.95 -0.88 5.15
N THR A 13 -10.65 -1.92 4.36
CA THR A 13 -10.05 -3.17 4.87
C THR A 13 -8.70 -2.92 5.53
N TRP A 14 -7.87 -2.07 4.92
CA TRP A 14 -6.57 -1.71 5.46
C TRP A 14 -6.68 -0.98 6.79
N LEU A 15 -7.48 0.10 6.85
CA LEU A 15 -7.62 0.91 8.07
C LEU A 15 -8.22 0.09 9.22
N ALA A 16 -9.26 -0.70 8.95
CA ALA A 16 -9.85 -1.59 9.95
C ALA A 16 -8.81 -2.56 10.54
N ARG A 17 -8.01 -3.22 9.70
CA ARG A 17 -6.98 -4.17 10.17
C ARG A 17 -5.81 -3.48 10.88
N VAL A 18 -5.45 -2.26 10.49
CA VAL A 18 -4.44 -1.45 11.19
C VAL A 18 -4.92 -1.12 12.62
N HIS A 19 -6.20 -0.76 12.78
CA HIS A 19 -6.81 -0.49 14.08
C HIS A 19 -6.95 -1.77 14.93
N GLU A 20 -7.24 -2.92 14.32
CA GLU A 20 -7.29 -4.21 15.02
C GLU A 20 -5.94 -4.67 15.56
N GLN A 21 -4.86 -4.48 14.80
CA GLN A 21 -3.52 -4.98 15.16
C GLN A 21 -2.78 -4.09 16.16
N SER A 22 -3.20 -2.84 16.33
CA SER A 22 -2.45 -1.90 17.15
C SER A 22 -3.34 -0.72 17.52
N GLY A 23 -3.26 -0.27 18.79
CA GLY A 23 -3.90 0.95 19.29
C GLY A 23 -3.30 2.23 18.69
N VAL A 24 -3.04 2.24 17.39
CA VAL A 24 -2.55 3.40 16.66
C VAL A 24 -3.70 4.38 16.52
N SER A 25 -3.45 5.62 16.93
CA SER A 25 -4.43 6.70 16.87
C SER A 25 -4.96 6.90 15.44
N PRO A 26 -6.30 7.02 15.27
CA PRO A 26 -6.94 7.42 14.01
C PRO A 26 -6.38 8.73 13.42
N GLU A 27 -5.70 9.55 14.22
CA GLU A 27 -5.04 10.79 13.80
C GLU A 27 -4.01 10.58 12.68
N THR A 28 -3.46 9.37 12.54
CA THR A 28 -2.52 9.06 11.45
C THR A 28 -3.18 8.54 10.17
N ASP A 29 -4.50 8.27 10.17
CA ASP A 29 -5.20 7.71 9.00
C ASP A 29 -5.25 8.69 7.85
N ALA A 30 -5.51 9.97 8.12
CA ALA A 30 -5.49 11.01 7.08
C ALA A 30 -4.14 11.05 6.35
N LYS A 31 -3.03 10.94 7.11
CA LYS A 31 -1.68 10.91 6.53
C LYS A 31 -1.40 9.63 5.74
N ARG A 32 -1.87 8.48 6.24
CA ARG A 32 -1.78 7.17 5.54
C ARG A 32 -2.50 7.22 4.19
N VAL A 33 -3.75 7.66 4.20
CA VAL A 33 -4.60 7.76 3.00
C VAL A 33 -4.04 8.80 2.03
N GLN A 34 -3.55 9.94 2.52
CA GLN A 34 -2.88 10.93 1.68
C GLN A 34 -1.65 10.34 0.96
N VAL A 35 -0.78 9.64 1.67
CA VAL A 35 0.40 9.03 1.05
C VAL A 35 0.02 7.94 0.05
N LEU A 36 -1.03 7.17 0.33
CA LEU A 36 -1.56 6.21 -0.64
C LEU A 36 -2.09 6.93 -1.90
N ALA A 37 -2.76 8.07 -1.75
CA ALA A 37 -3.20 8.91 -2.87
C ALA A 37 -2.04 9.46 -3.69
N GLU A 38 -0.98 9.96 -3.04
CA GLU A 38 0.26 10.37 -3.72
C GLU A 38 0.87 9.22 -4.54
N PHE A 39 0.89 8.00 -3.99
CA PHE A 39 1.41 6.82 -4.69
C PHE A 39 0.52 6.41 -5.86
N CYS A 40 -0.80 6.37 -5.67
CA CYS A 40 -1.77 6.03 -6.71
C CYS A 40 -1.67 6.99 -7.91
N ALA A 41 -1.54 8.29 -7.65
CA ALA A 41 -1.29 9.28 -8.69
C ALA A 41 0.07 9.09 -9.39
N PHE A 42 1.12 8.71 -8.66
CA PHE A 42 2.44 8.45 -9.23
C PHE A 42 2.46 7.28 -10.24
N ILE A 43 1.61 6.27 -10.04
CA ILE A 43 1.55 5.09 -10.92
C ILE A 43 0.32 5.05 -11.83
N ASP A 44 -0.55 6.06 -11.77
CA ASP A 44 -1.82 6.14 -12.49
C ASP A 44 -2.71 4.90 -12.27
N LYS A 45 -2.96 4.57 -10.99
CA LYS A 45 -3.78 3.44 -10.56
C LYS A 45 -4.61 3.77 -9.34
N GLU A 46 -5.76 3.13 -9.24
CA GLU A 46 -6.62 3.15 -8.05
C GLU A 46 -6.21 2.07 -7.03
N PRO A 47 -6.49 2.26 -5.72
CA PRO A 47 -6.16 1.29 -4.67
C PRO A 47 -6.67 -0.12 -4.95
N ASP A 48 -7.94 -0.25 -5.37
CA ASP A 48 -8.55 -1.55 -5.63
C ASP A 48 -7.90 -2.27 -6.84
N GLN A 49 -7.49 -1.52 -7.87
CA GLN A 49 -6.77 -2.06 -9.03
C GLN A 49 -5.41 -2.63 -8.64
N ILE A 50 -4.68 -1.97 -7.72
CA ILE A 50 -3.38 -2.45 -7.23
C ILE A 50 -3.53 -3.84 -6.60
N ILE A 51 -4.58 -4.05 -5.81
CA ILE A 51 -4.83 -5.33 -5.13
C ILE A 51 -5.28 -6.39 -6.13
N GLU A 52 -6.13 -6.05 -7.10
CA GLU A 52 -6.55 -6.95 -8.18
C GLU A 52 -5.37 -7.42 -9.04
N GLU A 53 -4.43 -6.53 -9.36
CA GLU A 53 -3.22 -6.87 -10.11
C GLU A 53 -2.22 -7.71 -9.28
N CYS A 54 -2.32 -7.67 -7.95
CA CYS A 54 -1.49 -8.46 -7.04
C CYS A 54 -2.07 -9.82 -6.68
N LEU A 55 -3.39 -9.99 -6.73
CA LEU A 55 -4.07 -11.19 -6.27
C LEU A 55 -4.84 -11.87 -7.40
N ARG A 56 -5.15 -13.15 -7.22
CA ARG A 56 -6.12 -13.85 -8.04
C ARG A 56 -6.91 -14.81 -7.17
N ASP A 57 -8.19 -14.95 -7.47
CA ASP A 57 -9.01 -15.98 -6.87
C ASP A 57 -8.59 -17.36 -7.40
N VAL A 58 -8.51 -18.31 -6.48
CA VAL A 58 -8.24 -19.74 -6.72
C VAL A 58 -9.16 -20.56 -5.83
N ASP A 59 -9.29 -21.85 -6.12
CA ASP A 59 -9.98 -22.74 -5.18
C ASP A 59 -9.28 -22.72 -3.82
N GLY A 60 -10.05 -22.50 -2.74
CA GLY A 60 -9.54 -22.34 -1.38
C GLY A 60 -9.01 -20.95 -0.99
N GLY A 61 -9.15 -19.90 -1.82
CA GLY A 61 -8.89 -18.51 -1.41
C GLY A 61 -8.20 -17.62 -2.45
N LYS A 62 -7.37 -16.67 -1.99
CA LYS A 62 -6.59 -15.78 -2.87
C LYS A 62 -5.12 -16.19 -2.93
N LYS A 63 -4.54 -16.17 -4.13
CA LYS A 63 -3.11 -16.40 -4.36
C LYS A 63 -2.43 -15.14 -4.90
N ILE A 64 -1.21 -14.89 -4.42
CA ILE A 64 -0.39 -13.75 -4.90
C ILE A 64 0.13 -14.02 -6.31
N ARG A 65 -0.06 -13.04 -7.21
CA ARG A 65 0.59 -12.95 -8.51
C ARG A 65 2.02 -12.44 -8.31
N VAL A 66 3.02 -13.30 -8.56
CA VAL A 66 4.44 -12.95 -8.38
C VAL A 66 4.86 -11.73 -9.21
N LYS A 67 4.35 -11.61 -10.45
CA LYS A 67 4.63 -10.46 -11.33
C LYS A 67 4.10 -9.16 -10.75
N GLY A 68 2.82 -9.13 -10.34
CA GLY A 68 2.19 -7.96 -9.71
C GLY A 68 2.92 -7.57 -8.43
N ARG A 69 3.15 -8.52 -7.52
CA ARG A 69 3.91 -8.27 -6.29
C ARG A 69 5.27 -7.63 -6.55
N ARG A 70 6.05 -8.17 -7.50
CA ARG A 70 7.38 -7.65 -7.83
C ARG A 70 7.30 -6.25 -8.44
N PHE A 71 6.34 -6.01 -9.32
CA PHE A 71 6.10 -4.70 -9.94
C PHE A 71 5.82 -3.64 -8.88
N TYR A 72 4.87 -3.87 -7.98
CA TYR A 72 4.53 -2.88 -6.96
C TYR A 72 5.62 -2.71 -5.89
N ALA A 73 6.35 -3.77 -5.55
CA ALA A 73 7.54 -3.64 -4.70
C ALA A 73 8.58 -2.68 -5.30
N GLN A 74 8.81 -2.78 -6.62
CA GLN A 74 9.68 -1.87 -7.35
C GLN A 74 9.12 -0.44 -7.39
N LYS A 75 7.83 -0.27 -7.68
CA LYS A 75 7.19 1.05 -7.69
C LYS A 75 7.23 1.76 -6.33
N ILE A 76 7.09 1.01 -5.24
CA ILE A 76 7.26 1.55 -3.88
C ILE A 76 8.69 2.06 -3.67
N ALA A 77 9.71 1.31 -4.13
CA ALA A 77 11.09 1.75 -4.03
C ALA A 77 11.36 2.99 -4.90
N GLU A 78 10.83 3.05 -6.13
CA GLU A 78 10.91 4.23 -7.00
C GLU A 78 10.25 5.46 -6.36
N PHE A 79 9.09 5.28 -5.73
CA PHE A 79 8.38 6.34 -5.01
C PHE A 79 9.15 6.81 -3.76
N GLU A 80 9.74 5.90 -2.99
CA GLU A 80 10.56 6.23 -1.81
C GLU A 80 11.73 7.14 -2.18
N GLN A 81 12.41 6.87 -3.30
CA GLN A 81 13.53 7.68 -3.77
C GLN A 81 13.09 9.10 -4.20
N GLN A 82 11.95 9.20 -4.88
CA GLN A 82 11.43 10.46 -5.44
C GLN A 82 10.64 11.30 -4.42
N ALA A 83 10.14 10.70 -3.34
CA ALA A 83 9.36 11.41 -2.34
C ALA A 83 10.17 12.55 -1.69
N PRO A 84 9.57 13.71 -1.41
CA PRO A 84 10.23 14.81 -0.71
C PRO A 84 10.43 14.48 0.77
N GLY A 85 11.39 15.15 1.41
CA GLY A 85 11.70 15.03 2.84
C GLY A 85 13.00 14.28 3.14
N SER A 86 13.25 14.10 4.43
CA SER A 86 14.39 13.33 4.95
C SER A 86 14.29 11.84 4.59
N ALA A 87 15.40 11.12 4.70
CA ALA A 87 15.43 9.67 4.47
C ALA A 87 14.43 8.90 5.36
N SER A 88 14.25 9.35 6.61
CA SER A 88 13.28 8.76 7.54
C SER A 88 11.84 8.96 7.07
N GLU A 89 11.50 10.18 6.62
CA GLU A 89 10.16 10.50 6.13
C GLU A 89 9.82 9.75 4.84
N LYS A 90 10.77 9.69 3.89
CA LYS A 90 10.65 8.89 2.66
C LYS A 90 10.34 7.43 2.98
N ARG A 91 11.11 6.84 3.89
CA ARG A 91 10.93 5.46 4.34
C ARG A 91 9.59 5.25 5.04
N GLN A 92 9.15 6.20 5.86
CA GLN A 92 7.85 6.15 6.52
C GLN A 92 6.69 6.20 5.51
N LYS A 93 6.79 7.04 4.48
CA LYS A 93 5.81 7.07 3.38
C LYS A 93 5.72 5.71 2.68
N ALA A 94 6.87 5.14 2.31
CA ALA A 94 6.93 3.81 1.69
C ALA A 94 6.34 2.71 2.60
N ASN A 95 6.53 2.81 3.92
CA ASN A 95 5.96 1.88 4.88
C ASN A 95 4.43 1.96 4.96
N TYR A 96 3.81 3.14 4.78
CA TYR A 96 2.35 3.22 4.69
C TYR A 96 1.83 2.45 3.47
N ILE A 97 2.50 2.57 2.33
CA ILE A 97 2.11 1.83 1.11
C ILE A 97 2.32 0.32 1.30
N ARG A 98 3.45 -0.09 1.88
CA ARG A 98 3.70 -1.52 2.21
C ARG A 98 2.64 -2.06 3.16
N SER A 99 2.25 -1.27 4.18
CA SER A 99 1.19 -1.61 5.12
C SER A 99 -0.14 -1.83 4.39
N PHE A 100 -0.51 -0.95 3.44
CA PHE A 100 -1.72 -1.11 2.62
C PHE A 100 -1.73 -2.46 1.87
N LEU A 101 -0.63 -2.81 1.20
CA LEU A 101 -0.51 -4.08 0.47
C LEU A 101 -0.60 -5.31 1.41
N ILE A 102 0.14 -5.29 2.51
CA ILE A 102 0.21 -6.42 3.47
C ILE A 102 -1.17 -6.68 4.10
N HIS A 103 -1.85 -5.63 4.57
CA HIS A 103 -3.17 -5.77 5.16
C HIS A 103 -4.25 -6.16 4.16
N ASN A 104 -4.02 -6.00 2.85
CA ASN A 104 -4.89 -6.55 1.80
C ASN A 104 -4.46 -7.94 1.31
N GLY A 105 -3.49 -8.60 1.97
CA GLY A 105 -3.06 -9.96 1.66
C GLY A 105 -1.93 -10.05 0.64
N VAL A 106 -1.35 -8.93 0.23
CA VAL A 106 -0.16 -8.89 -0.63
C VAL A 106 1.09 -8.80 0.25
N LEU A 107 1.55 -9.96 0.70
CA LEU A 107 2.77 -10.06 1.51
C LEU A 107 3.98 -9.56 0.71
N LEU A 108 4.67 -8.54 1.22
CA LEU A 108 5.90 -8.00 0.65
C LEU A 108 7.11 -8.45 1.47
N GLN A 109 8.20 -8.83 0.81
CA GLN A 109 9.46 -9.07 1.51
C GLN A 109 10.09 -7.73 1.87
N THR A 110 10.43 -7.56 3.15
CA THR A 110 11.07 -6.36 3.69
C THR A 110 12.60 -6.52 3.72
N SER A 111 13.26 -6.87 2.62
CA SER A 111 14.73 -6.77 2.44
C SER A 111 15.19 -7.18 1.04
N PRO A 112 16.32 -6.65 0.54
CA PRO A 112 16.78 -6.89 -0.83
C PRO A 112 17.22 -8.33 -1.02
N LEU A 113 16.89 -8.90 -2.17
CA LEU A 113 17.70 -9.98 -2.72
C LEU A 113 19.08 -9.36 -2.98
N SER A 114 20.03 -9.72 -2.11
CA SER A 114 21.46 -9.46 -2.31
C SER A 114 21.98 -10.35 -3.44
#